data_AF-A0A9D4Q3H4-F1
#
_entry.id   AF-A0A9D4Q3H4-F1
#
_cell.length_a   1.000
_cell.length_b   1.000
_cell.length_c   1.000
_cell.angle_alpha   90.00
_cell.angle_beta   90.00
_cell.angle_gamma   90.00
#
_symmetry.space_group_name_H-M   'P 1'
#
loop_
_entity.id
_entity.type
_entity.pdbx_description
1 polymer ?
#
loop_
_entity_poly.entity_id
_entity_poly.type
_entity_poly.pdbx_seq_one_letter_code
_entity_poly.pdbx_strand_id
1 'polypeptide(L)'
;MSSSSLSNNLQYHLSLASDGDRYDWAAQPDSWGLDHLPIIITPAGGKVPRARQCSTVEWRAFRQQLQDAPEHQDFLNLMAAAAQAATIQSCVSDNHPLPEHLHLNLRAARRRAERRYLKAQCPDHRPLFNPVDAVYRRHANRRRRQTRQDVAQKHGGVYGLSSSGQRGGNPGLQWPSDSASVIKNWQNGWPIASRHCH
;
A
#
# COMPACT_ATOMS: atom_id res chain seq x y z
N MET A 1 -25.91 -13.85 27.23
CA MET A 1 -25.96 -13.40 25.82
C MET A 1 -25.45 -11.96 25.82
N SER A 2 -24.19 -11.76 25.44
CA SER A 2 -23.55 -10.45 25.49
C SER A 2 -23.74 -9.74 24.15
N SER A 3 -24.55 -8.69 24.17
CA SER A 3 -24.84 -7.85 23.01
C SER A 3 -23.64 -6.97 22.72
N SER A 4 -22.76 -7.40 21.81
CA SER A 4 -21.65 -6.59 21.31
C SER A 4 -22.22 -5.45 20.47
N SER A 5 -22.29 -4.25 21.03
CA SER A 5 -22.65 -3.05 20.26
C SER A 5 -21.51 -2.72 19.29
N LEU A 6 -21.70 -3.03 18.02
CA LEU A 6 -20.86 -2.55 16.95
C LEU A 6 -21.11 -1.04 16.83
N SER A 7 -20.23 -0.25 17.41
CA SER A 7 -20.16 1.18 17.15
C SER A 7 -19.81 1.37 15.67
N ASN A 8 -20.78 1.81 14.87
CA ASN A 8 -20.56 2.24 13.50
C ASN A 8 -19.66 3.48 13.52
N ASN A 9 -18.35 3.27 13.41
CA ASN A 9 -17.38 4.34 13.19
C ASN A 9 -17.60 4.88 11.77
N LEU A 10 -18.51 5.84 11.63
CA LEU A 10 -18.66 6.62 10.42
C LEU A 10 -17.45 7.55 10.31
N GLN A 11 -16.57 7.26 9.36
CA GLN A 11 -15.42 8.11 9.06
C GLN A 11 -15.84 9.14 8.00
N TYR A 12 -15.85 10.42 8.37
CA TYR A 12 -16.21 11.51 7.47
C TYR A 12 -14.98 12.09 6.77
N HIS A 13 -15.11 12.39 5.47
CA HIS A 13 -14.10 13.13 4.71
C HIS A 13 -14.47 14.62 4.70
N LEU A 14 -13.61 15.46 5.28
CA LEU A 14 -13.74 16.92 5.25
C LEU A 14 -12.66 17.50 4.33
N SER A 15 -13.06 18.42 3.46
CA SER A 15 -12.14 19.24 2.66
C SER A 15 -12.49 20.72 2.83
N LEU A 16 -11.46 21.56 2.93
CA LEU A 16 -11.59 23.02 3.10
C LEU A 16 -10.96 23.71 1.88
N ALA A 17 -11.60 24.77 1.40
CA ALA A 17 -11.16 25.59 0.28
C ALA A 17 -11.01 27.05 0.73
N SER A 18 -10.08 27.77 0.10
CA SER A 18 -9.89 29.21 0.35
C SER A 18 -11.05 30.02 -0.21
N ASP A 19 -11.44 31.08 0.49
CA ASP A 19 -12.50 31.98 0.05
C ASP A 19 -12.08 32.74 -1.22
N GLY A 20 -13.00 32.91 -2.17
CA GLY A 20 -12.77 33.55 -3.47
C GLY A 20 -12.34 32.64 -4.63
N ASP A 21 -11.86 31.43 -4.35
CA ASP A 21 -11.52 30.45 -5.39
C ASP A 21 -12.76 29.61 -5.76
N ARG A 22 -13.02 29.44 -7.06
CA ARG A 22 -14.09 28.57 -7.56
C ARG A 22 -13.57 27.16 -7.71
N TYR A 23 -14.27 26.18 -7.13
CA TYR A 23 -13.96 24.76 -7.25
C TYR A 23 -15.19 23.96 -7.66
N ASP A 24 -14.97 23.01 -8.55
CA ASP A 24 -15.89 21.92 -8.82
C ASP A 24 -15.51 20.72 -7.94
N TRP A 25 -16.49 19.99 -7.43
CA TRP A 25 -16.24 18.78 -6.66
C TRP A 25 -17.15 17.64 -7.11
N ALA A 26 -16.64 16.42 -7.03
CA ALA A 26 -17.40 15.21 -7.33
C ALA A 26 -16.94 14.06 -6.44
N ALA A 27 -17.88 13.25 -5.96
CA ALA A 27 -17.56 11.95 -5.39
C ALA A 27 -17.12 11.01 -6.50
N GLN A 28 -15.97 10.35 -6.34
CA GLN A 28 -15.54 9.34 -7.29
C GLN A 28 -16.33 8.04 -7.05
N PRO A 29 -16.75 7.32 -8.10
CA PRO A 29 -17.29 5.97 -7.93
C PRO A 29 -16.29 5.06 -7.24
N ASP A 30 -16.79 4.08 -6.47
CA ASP A 30 -15.93 3.07 -5.83
C ASP A 30 -15.20 2.29 -6.91
N SER A 31 -13.92 2.61 -7.07
CA SER A 31 -13.06 2.00 -8.08
C SER A 31 -12.01 1.11 -7.42
N TRP A 32 -11.89 1.15 -6.09
CA TRP A 32 -10.77 0.58 -5.34
C TRP A 32 -11.23 -0.39 -4.24
N GLY A 33 -12.55 -0.61 -4.09
CA GLY A 33 -13.13 -1.46 -3.05
C GLY A 33 -12.84 -0.91 -1.66
N LEU A 34 -12.82 0.42 -1.53
CA LEU A 34 -12.61 1.10 -0.27
C LEU A 34 -13.96 1.33 0.40
N ASP A 35 -14.01 1.14 1.72
CA ASP A 35 -15.22 1.46 2.52
C ASP A 35 -15.57 2.97 2.51
N HIS A 36 -14.78 3.78 1.80
CA HIS A 36 -14.94 5.22 1.67
C HIS A 36 -14.69 5.68 0.23
N LEU A 37 -15.57 6.53 -0.28
CA LEU A 37 -15.48 7.13 -1.61
C LEU A 37 -14.59 8.38 -1.55
N PRO A 38 -13.55 8.48 -2.39
CA PRO A 38 -12.74 9.69 -2.43
C PRO A 38 -13.54 10.85 -3.06
N ILE A 39 -13.35 12.06 -2.51
CA ILE A 39 -13.89 13.30 -3.06
C ILE A 39 -12.78 13.96 -3.88
N ILE A 40 -13.04 14.20 -5.16
CA ILE A 40 -12.14 14.93 -6.05
C ILE A 40 -12.58 16.39 -6.05
N ILE A 41 -11.66 17.31 -5.79
CA ILE A 41 -11.87 18.76 -5.88
C ILE A 41 -10.96 19.32 -6.96
N THR A 42 -11.54 20.03 -7.92
CA THR A 42 -10.84 20.62 -9.07
C THR A 42 -11.10 22.11 -9.15
N PRO A 43 -10.09 22.96 -9.34
CA PRO A 43 -10.30 24.40 -9.53
C PRO A 43 -11.10 24.64 -10.82
N ALA A 44 -12.17 25.44 -10.71
CA ALA A 44 -13.05 25.75 -11.83
C ALA A 44 -12.30 26.58 -12.88
N GLY A 45 -12.37 26.14 -14.15
CA GLY A 45 -11.64 26.78 -15.25
C GLY A 45 -10.15 26.39 -15.36
N GLY A 46 -9.66 25.47 -14.52
CA GLY A 46 -8.33 24.90 -14.66
C GLY A 46 -8.20 24.00 -15.90
N LYS A 47 -6.97 23.85 -16.42
CA LYS A 47 -6.70 22.84 -17.46
C LYS A 47 -7.05 21.46 -16.91
N VAL A 48 -7.90 20.71 -17.62
CA VAL A 48 -8.23 19.32 -17.27
C VAL A 48 -6.92 18.54 -17.16
N PRO A 49 -6.63 17.92 -16.00
CA PRO A 49 -5.42 17.14 -15.84
C PRO A 49 -5.38 16.03 -16.89
N ARG A 50 -4.19 15.75 -17.44
CA ARG A 50 -4.00 14.55 -18.25
C ARG A 50 -4.42 13.33 -17.42
N ALA A 51 -5.12 12.41 -18.06
CA ALA A 51 -5.58 11.19 -17.43
C ALA A 51 -4.74 10.01 -17.92
N ARG A 52 -4.38 9.11 -17.01
CA ARG A 52 -3.81 7.81 -17.33
C ARG A 52 -4.89 6.73 -17.22
N GLN A 53 -4.81 5.76 -18.11
CA GLN A 53 -5.62 4.55 -18.03
C GLN A 53 -5.07 3.63 -16.94
N CYS A 54 -5.95 3.09 -16.12
CA CYS A 54 -5.65 2.14 -15.06
C CYS A 54 -6.58 0.93 -15.22
N SER A 55 -6.08 -0.24 -14.85
CA SER A 55 -6.84 -1.48 -14.86
C SER A 55 -6.87 -2.05 -13.45
N THR A 56 -8.07 -2.27 -12.93
CA THR A 56 -8.30 -2.76 -11.57
C THR A 56 -9.17 -3.99 -11.63
N VAL A 57 -8.79 -5.07 -10.94
CA VAL A 57 -9.63 -6.26 -10.80
C VAL A 57 -10.64 -6.04 -9.68
N GLU A 58 -11.93 -6.11 -10.00
CA GLU A 58 -12.99 -6.10 -9.00
C GLU A 58 -13.05 -7.47 -8.30
N TRP A 59 -12.48 -7.54 -7.10
CA TRP A 59 -12.35 -8.80 -6.35
C TRP A 59 -13.68 -9.48 -5.99
N ARG A 60 -14.79 -8.74 -5.96
CA ARG A 60 -16.12 -9.31 -5.74
C ARG A 60 -16.59 -10.05 -7.00
N ALA A 61 -16.60 -9.37 -8.15
CA ALA A 61 -16.92 -9.99 -9.43
C ALA A 61 -16.00 -11.17 -9.75
N PHE A 62 -14.69 -11.04 -9.51
CA PHE A 62 -13.73 -12.13 -9.69
C PHE A 62 -14.09 -13.38 -8.87
N ARG A 63 -14.39 -13.21 -7.58
CA ARG A 63 -14.75 -14.34 -6.71
C ARG A 63 -16.08 -14.96 -7.10
N GLN A 64 -17.05 -14.15 -7.51
CA GLN A 64 -18.34 -14.63 -7.99
C GLN A 64 -18.15 -15.53 -9.22
N GLN A 65 -17.34 -15.09 -10.20
CA GLN A 65 -17.07 -15.89 -11.39
C GLN A 65 -16.35 -17.21 -11.09
N LEU A 66 -15.46 -17.25 -10.09
CA LEU A 66 -14.85 -18.50 -9.65
C LEU A 66 -15.84 -19.44 -8.93
N GLN A 67 -16.84 -18.89 -8.24
CA GLN A 67 -17.86 -19.67 -7.55
C GLN A 67 -18.89 -20.26 -8.52
N ASP A 68 -19.21 -19.53 -9.59
CA ASP A 68 -20.19 -19.93 -10.60
C ASP A 68 -19.59 -20.87 -11.67
N ALA A 69 -18.29 -21.16 -11.58
CA ALA A 69 -17.58 -21.95 -12.58
C ALA A 69 -17.86 -23.47 -12.46
N PRO A 70 -17.96 -24.20 -13.58
CA PRO A 70 -18.13 -25.66 -13.56
C PRO A 70 -16.89 -26.36 -12.97
N GLU A 71 -17.10 -27.43 -12.19
CA GLU A 71 -16.03 -28.16 -11.49
C GLU A 71 -14.97 -28.81 -12.42
N HIS A 72 -15.28 -28.99 -13.70
CA HIS A 72 -14.42 -29.70 -14.66
C HIS A 72 -13.60 -28.80 -15.59
N GLN A 73 -13.58 -27.48 -15.34
CA GLN A 73 -12.79 -26.56 -16.16
C GLN A 73 -11.32 -26.52 -15.71
N ASP A 74 -10.40 -26.29 -16.64
CA ASP A 74 -8.99 -26.05 -16.29
C ASP A 74 -8.87 -24.80 -15.41
N PHE A 75 -8.41 -25.01 -14.18
CA PHE A 75 -8.35 -24.00 -13.13
C PHE A 75 -7.53 -22.77 -13.52
N LEU A 76 -6.40 -22.94 -14.20
CA LEU A 76 -5.54 -21.80 -14.57
C LEU A 76 -6.20 -20.93 -15.65
N ASN A 77 -6.83 -21.56 -16.63
CA ASN A 77 -7.58 -20.87 -17.67
C ASN A 77 -8.82 -20.17 -17.10
N LEU A 78 -9.54 -20.82 -16.21
CA LEU A 78 -10.65 -20.22 -15.47
C LEU A 78 -10.20 -19.00 -14.66
N MET A 79 -9.09 -19.10 -13.92
CA MET A 79 -8.55 -17.97 -13.16
C MET A 79 -8.19 -16.78 -14.06
N ALA A 80 -7.54 -17.04 -15.21
CA ALA A 80 -7.17 -16.00 -16.15
C ALA A 80 -8.41 -15.33 -16.76
N ALA A 81 -9.39 -16.11 -17.19
CA ALA A 81 -10.65 -15.62 -17.73
C ALA A 81 -11.43 -14.80 -16.69
N ALA A 82 -11.50 -15.30 -15.45
CA ALA A 82 -12.19 -14.62 -14.37
C ALA A 82 -11.53 -13.28 -14.01
N ALA A 83 -10.19 -13.25 -13.95
CA ALA A 83 -9.45 -12.03 -13.71
C ALA A 83 -9.68 -11.00 -14.82
N GLN A 84 -9.64 -11.45 -16.08
CA GLN A 84 -9.88 -10.59 -17.23
C GLN A 84 -11.29 -10.01 -17.23
N ALA A 85 -12.32 -10.84 -17.01
CA ALA A 85 -13.71 -10.39 -17.01
C ALA A 85 -14.06 -9.52 -15.81
N ALA A 86 -13.39 -9.70 -14.66
CA ALA A 86 -13.53 -8.81 -13.51
C ALA A 86 -12.65 -7.55 -13.58
N THR A 87 -11.83 -7.38 -14.63
CA THR A 87 -10.97 -6.20 -14.77
C THR A 87 -11.77 -5.02 -15.32
N ILE A 88 -11.85 -3.95 -14.53
CA ILE A 88 -12.43 -2.67 -14.92
C ILE A 88 -11.31 -1.74 -15.37
N GLN A 89 -11.49 -1.11 -16.53
CA GLN A 89 -10.63 -0.03 -16.98
C GLN A 89 -11.21 1.30 -16.49
N SER A 90 -10.36 2.11 -15.86
CA SER A 90 -10.72 3.44 -15.37
C SER A 90 -9.67 4.45 -15.79
N CYS A 91 -10.06 5.71 -15.88
CA CYS A 91 -9.15 6.82 -16.11
C CYS A 91 -8.96 7.57 -14.80
N VAL A 92 -7.70 7.75 -14.38
CA VAL A 92 -7.35 8.55 -13.21
C VAL A 92 -6.45 9.70 -13.63
N SER A 93 -6.55 10.84 -12.95
CA SER A 93 -5.65 11.97 -13.18
C SER A 93 -4.18 11.56 -13.02
N ASP A 94 -3.28 12.10 -13.85
CA ASP A 94 -1.84 11.89 -13.73
C ASP A 94 -1.29 12.34 -12.36
N ASN A 95 -1.96 13.31 -11.75
CA ASN A 95 -1.63 13.80 -10.42
C ASN A 95 -2.02 12.83 -9.30
N HIS A 96 -2.81 11.79 -9.61
CA HIS A 96 -3.22 10.80 -8.62
C HIS A 96 -1.99 10.00 -8.15
N PRO A 97 -1.76 9.86 -6.84
CA PRO A 97 -0.59 9.15 -6.33
C PRO A 97 -0.59 7.72 -6.85
N LEU A 98 0.53 7.31 -7.44
CA LEU A 98 0.75 5.92 -7.83
C LEU A 98 0.98 5.09 -6.57
N PRO A 99 0.30 3.95 -6.40
CA PRO A 99 0.63 3.03 -5.33
C PRO A 99 2.08 2.59 -5.50
N GLU A 100 2.91 2.88 -4.49
CA GLU A 100 4.31 2.51 -4.54
C GLU A 100 4.45 1.00 -4.34
N HIS A 101 4.62 0.27 -5.45
CA HIS A 101 4.69 -1.19 -5.46
C HIS A 101 5.74 -1.72 -4.48
N LEU A 102 6.88 -1.05 -4.33
CA LEU A 102 7.90 -1.42 -3.36
C LEU A 102 7.39 -1.36 -1.92
N HIS A 103 6.69 -0.28 -1.54
CA HIS A 103 6.09 -0.15 -0.22
C HIS A 103 5.04 -1.24 0.04
N LEU A 104 4.18 -1.52 -0.95
CA LEU A 104 3.17 -2.58 -0.87
C LEU A 104 3.81 -3.96 -0.69
N ASN A 105 4.86 -4.26 -1.45
CA ASN A 105 5.60 -5.52 -1.36
C ASN A 105 6.27 -5.69 0.01
N LEU A 106 6.92 -4.64 0.53
CA LEU A 106 7.51 -4.65 1.88
C LEU A 106 6.45 -4.85 2.97
N ARG A 107 5.29 -4.19 2.85
CA ARG A 107 4.16 -4.38 3.78
C ARG A 107 3.62 -5.82 3.74
N ALA A 108 3.49 -6.39 2.55
CA ALA A 108 3.05 -7.77 2.37
C ALA A 108 4.07 -8.77 2.98
N ALA A 109 5.36 -8.58 2.73
CA ALA A 109 6.43 -9.40 3.33
C ALA A 109 6.39 -9.33 4.86
N ARG A 110 6.27 -8.12 5.42
CA ARG A 110 6.13 -7.90 6.88
C ARG A 110 4.93 -8.67 7.45
N ARG A 111 3.74 -8.54 6.85
CA ARG A 111 2.53 -9.26 7.30
C ARG A 111 2.67 -10.77 7.23
N ARG A 112 3.37 -11.31 6.23
CA ARG A 112 3.60 -12.76 6.14
C ARG A 112 4.58 -13.23 7.23
N ALA A 113 5.66 -12.49 7.47
CA ALA A 113 6.62 -12.80 8.53
C ALA A 113 5.97 -12.71 9.92
N GLU A 114 5.16 -11.67 10.16
CA GLU A 114 4.36 -11.49 11.37
C GLU A 114 3.40 -12.66 11.60
N ARG A 115 2.63 -13.06 10.58
CA ARG A 115 1.74 -14.24 10.67
C ARG A 115 2.49 -15.52 11.02
N ARG A 116 3.68 -15.75 10.46
CA ARG A 116 4.52 -16.91 10.81
C ARG A 116 4.96 -16.86 12.27
N TYR A 117 5.44 -15.70 12.74
CA TYR A 117 5.82 -15.48 14.13
C TYR A 117 4.66 -15.72 15.10
N LEU A 118 3.49 -15.12 14.82
CA LEU A 118 2.29 -15.28 15.65
C LEU A 118 1.77 -16.72 15.65
N LYS A 119 1.79 -17.40 14.50
CA LYS A 119 1.33 -18.79 14.39
C LYS A 119 2.21 -19.76 15.17
N ALA A 120 3.52 -19.58 15.10
CA ALA A 120 4.47 -20.48 15.75
C ALA A 120 4.61 -20.23 17.25
N GLN A 121 4.28 -19.03 17.74
CA GLN A 121 4.49 -18.58 19.13
C GLN A 121 5.91 -18.83 19.67
N CYS A 122 6.87 -19.03 18.76
CA CYS A 122 8.24 -19.38 19.10
C CYS A 122 9.14 -18.13 18.97
N PRO A 123 9.96 -17.82 20.00
CA PRO A 123 10.93 -16.72 19.97
C PRO A 123 11.88 -16.76 18.77
N ASP A 124 12.17 -17.95 18.22
CA ASP A 124 13.11 -18.15 17.12
C ASP A 124 12.63 -17.60 15.78
N HIS A 125 11.34 -17.29 15.64
CA HIS A 125 10.82 -16.59 14.47
C HIS A 125 10.98 -15.06 14.55
N ARG A 126 11.27 -14.51 15.74
CA ARG A 126 11.47 -13.07 15.93
C ARG A 126 12.69 -12.53 15.15
N PRO A 127 13.84 -13.22 15.10
CA PRO A 127 14.95 -12.88 14.21
C PRO A 127 14.62 -12.87 12.72
N LEU A 128 13.60 -13.63 12.27
CA LEU A 128 13.15 -13.63 10.87
C LEU A 128 12.20 -12.46 10.56
N PHE A 129 11.44 -11.99 11.55
CA PHE A 129 10.52 -10.86 11.41
C PHE A 129 11.22 -9.51 11.53
N ASN A 130 12.10 -9.32 12.51
CA ASN A 130 12.74 -8.04 12.82
C ASN A 130 13.45 -7.39 11.60
N PRO A 131 14.19 -8.12 10.75
CA PRO A 131 14.84 -7.53 9.57
C PRO A 131 13.82 -6.97 8.57
N VAL A 132 12.75 -7.72 8.31
CA VAL A 132 11.70 -7.31 7.37
C VAL A 132 10.96 -6.07 7.90
N ASP A 133 10.65 -6.04 9.21
CA ASP A 133 10.07 -4.87 9.87
C ASP A 133 10.99 -3.65 9.79
N ALA A 134 12.29 -3.82 10.07
CA ALA A 134 13.27 -2.74 10.00
C ALA A 134 13.39 -2.15 8.60
N VAL A 135 13.43 -2.97 7.55
CA VAL A 135 13.47 -2.52 6.15
C VAL A 135 12.19 -1.75 5.80
N TYR A 136 11.03 -2.30 6.14
CA TYR A 136 9.75 -1.63 5.93
C TYR A 136 9.69 -0.27 6.62
N ARG A 137 10.09 -0.19 7.90
CA ARG A 137 10.12 1.06 8.68
C ARG A 137 11.08 2.09 8.11
N ARG A 138 12.30 1.68 7.73
CA ARG A 138 13.28 2.58 7.10
C ARG A 138 12.74 3.16 5.80
N HIS A 139 12.13 2.31 4.97
CA HIS A 139 11.51 2.71 3.73
C HIS A 139 10.35 3.69 3.96
N ALA A 140 9.41 3.35 4.85
CA ALA A 140 8.27 4.22 5.19
C ALA A 140 8.73 5.59 5.73
N ASN A 141 9.76 5.62 6.58
CA ASN A 141 10.32 6.86 7.10
C ASN A 141 11.01 7.69 6.02
N ARG A 142 11.75 7.06 5.10
CA ARG A 142 12.36 7.74 3.95
C ARG A 142 11.28 8.39 3.09
N ARG A 143 10.21 7.67 2.78
CA ARG A 143 9.08 8.19 1.98
C ARG A 143 8.37 9.36 2.67
N ARG A 144 8.09 9.25 3.97
CA ARG A 144 7.52 10.37 4.74
C ARG A 144 8.38 11.64 4.69
N ARG A 145 9.72 11.49 4.71
CA ARG A 145 10.64 12.62 4.57
C ARG A 145 10.59 13.23 3.17
N GLN A 146 10.61 12.39 2.13
CA GLN A 146 10.50 12.84 0.75
C GLN A 146 9.18 13.58 0.51
N THR A 147 8.04 13.02 0.91
CA THR A 147 6.74 13.68 0.78
C THR A 147 6.71 15.05 1.46
N ARG A 148 7.31 15.18 2.65
CA ARG A 148 7.42 16.48 3.33
C ARG A 148 8.30 17.48 2.56
N GLN A 149 9.41 17.01 1.98
CA GLN A 149 10.29 17.84 1.16
C GLN A 149 9.62 18.28 -0.15
N ASP A 150 8.93 17.38 -0.82
CA ASP A 150 8.20 17.66 -2.08
C ASP A 150 7.09 18.69 -1.86
N VAL A 151 6.35 18.57 -0.75
CA VAL A 151 5.33 19.55 -0.35
C VAL A 151 5.96 20.91 -0.06
N ALA A 152 7.07 20.95 0.70
CA ALA A 152 7.77 22.20 1.01
C ALA A 152 8.31 22.90 -0.25
N GLN A 153 8.77 22.15 -1.26
CA GLN A 153 9.24 22.70 -2.53
C GLN A 153 8.09 23.22 -3.41
N LYS A 154 6.97 22.48 -3.49
CA LYS A 154 5.82 22.87 -4.34
C LYS A 154 5.10 24.13 -3.86
N HIS A 155 5.05 24.38 -2.56
CA HIS A 155 4.34 25.53 -1.99
C HIS A 155 5.23 26.78 -1.80
N GLY A 156 6.42 26.81 -2.41
CA GLY A 156 7.15 28.06 -2.65
C GLY A 156 7.51 28.88 -1.41
N GLY A 157 7.85 28.28 -0.26
CA GLY A 157 8.21 29.10 0.89
C GLY A 157 8.84 28.41 2.10
N VAL A 158 10.07 28.85 2.42
CA VAL A 158 10.51 29.30 3.76
C VAL A 158 10.20 28.38 4.95
N TYR A 159 10.53 27.10 4.87
CA TYR A 159 10.73 26.29 6.08
C TYR A 159 12.19 25.83 6.16
N GLY A 160 13.05 26.77 6.55
CA GLY A 160 14.41 26.48 6.98
C GLY A 160 14.39 25.68 8.29
N LEU A 161 14.22 24.36 8.19
CA LEU A 161 14.48 23.44 9.29
C LEU A 161 15.80 22.71 9.02
N SER A 162 16.88 23.43 9.34
CA SER A 162 18.23 22.92 9.47
C SER A 162 18.24 21.74 10.45
N SER A 163 18.25 20.52 9.93
CA SER A 163 18.39 19.30 10.74
C SER A 163 19.75 18.65 10.50
N SER A 164 20.79 19.35 10.95
CA SER A 164 22.13 18.80 11.14
C SER A 164 22.13 17.87 12.37
N GLY A 165 21.69 16.64 12.17
CA GLY A 165 21.79 15.57 13.16
C GLY A 165 22.43 14.35 12.52
N GLN A 166 23.75 14.37 12.34
CA GLN A 166 24.52 13.17 12.01
C GLN A 166 24.34 12.16 13.15
N ARG A 167 23.60 11.08 12.89
CA ARG A 167 23.59 9.91 13.78
C ARG A 167 24.77 9.02 13.40
N GLY A 168 25.67 8.77 14.36
CA GLY A 168 26.76 7.82 14.25
C GLY A 168 26.26 6.46 13.77
N GLY A 169 26.84 5.98 12.67
CA GLY A 169 26.58 4.66 12.12
C GLY A 169 27.18 3.61 13.03
N ASN A 170 26.36 2.65 13.47
CA ASN A 170 26.82 1.47 14.18
C ASN A 170 27.39 0.48 13.12
N PRO A 171 28.70 0.14 13.14
CA PRO A 171 29.36 -0.58 12.05
C PRO A 171 29.09 -2.10 12.00
N GLY A 172 28.25 -2.65 12.89
CA GLY A 172 28.17 -4.11 13.10
C GLY A 172 27.24 -4.94 12.19
N LEU A 173 26.38 -4.34 11.36
CA LEU A 173 25.55 -5.11 10.42
C LEU A 173 25.44 -4.39 9.08
N GLN A 174 26.27 -4.79 8.14
CA GLN A 174 26.20 -4.36 6.74
C GLN A 174 25.03 -5.09 6.07
N TRP A 175 23.84 -4.51 6.21
CA TRP A 175 22.66 -5.01 5.50
C TRP A 175 22.75 -4.65 4.02
N PRO A 176 22.21 -5.50 3.12
CA PRO A 176 22.08 -5.14 1.72
C PRO A 176 21.33 -3.79 1.63
N SER A 177 22.00 -2.78 1.08
CA SER A 177 21.40 -1.47 0.80
C SER A 177 20.28 -1.56 -0.23
N ASP A 178 20.27 -2.66 -0.99
CA ASP A 178 19.30 -2.97 -2.01
C ASP A 178 18.08 -3.72 -1.43
N SER A 179 16.97 -3.02 -1.30
CA SER A 179 15.67 -3.58 -0.93
C SER A 179 15.19 -4.68 -1.88
N ALA A 180 15.63 -4.72 -3.14
CA ALA A 180 15.26 -5.77 -4.08
C ALA A 180 15.90 -7.12 -3.70
N SER A 181 17.13 -7.11 -3.20
CA SER A 181 17.83 -8.32 -2.73
C SER A 181 17.15 -8.94 -1.50
N VAL A 182 16.66 -8.11 -0.57
CA VAL A 182 15.91 -8.56 0.62
C VAL A 182 14.59 -9.23 0.21
N ILE A 183 13.87 -8.66 -0.77
CA ILE A 183 12.61 -9.24 -1.26
C ILE A 183 12.86 -10.56 -1.99
N LYS A 184 13.88 -10.64 -2.86
CA LYS A 184 14.25 -11.87 -3.58
C LYS A 184 14.67 -12.98 -2.63
N ASN A 185 15.53 -12.70 -1.64
CA ASN A 185 15.94 -13.68 -0.64
C ASN A 185 14.75 -14.15 0.21
N TRP A 186 13.76 -13.27 0.44
CA TRP A 186 12.53 -13.63 1.14
C TRP A 186 11.57 -14.50 0.31
N GLN A 187 11.45 -14.23 -0.99
CA GLN A 187 10.65 -15.02 -1.92
C GLN A 187 11.24 -16.42 -2.14
N ASN A 188 12.56 -16.54 -2.21
CA ASN A 188 13.25 -17.81 -2.48
C ASN A 188 13.43 -18.70 -1.23
N GLY A 189 12.85 -18.31 -0.09
CA GLY A 189 13.13 -18.92 1.20
C GLY A 189 14.49 -18.46 1.71
N TRP A 190 14.49 -17.70 2.81
CA TRP A 190 15.75 -17.50 3.53
C TRP A 190 16.28 -18.87 3.90
N PRO A 191 17.59 -19.13 3.80
CA PRO A 191 18.16 -20.36 4.33
C PRO A 191 17.78 -20.41 5.81
N ILE A 192 16.80 -21.26 6.12
CA ILE A 192 16.42 -21.57 7.48
C ILE A 192 17.59 -22.42 7.94
N ALA A 193 18.54 -21.80 8.64
CA ALA A 193 19.48 -22.58 9.44
C ALA A 193 18.61 -23.36 10.43
N SER A 194 18.32 -24.61 10.10
CA SER A 194 17.48 -25.51 10.86
C SER A 194 18.19 -25.84 12.16
N ARG A 195 18.11 -24.93 13.14
CA ARG A 195 18.36 -25.26 14.53
C ARG A 195 17.13 -26.03 15.00
N HIS A 196 17.26 -27.33 15.10
CA HIS A 196 16.24 -28.19 15.70
C HIS A 196 15.93 -27.65 17.10
N CYS A 197 14.70 -27.17 17.26
CA CYS A 197 14.14 -26.82 18.55
C CYS A 197 13.52 -28.10 19.08
N HIS A 198 14.15 -28.69 20.09
CA HIS A 198 13.57 -29.76 20.92
C HIS A 198 12.79 -29.15 22.07
#